data_AF-A0A7R9QTU5-F1
#
_entry.id   AF-A0A7R9QTU5-F1
#
_cell.length_a   1.000
_cell.length_b   1.000
_cell.length_c   1.000
_cell.angle_alpha   90.00
_cell.angle_beta   90.00
_cell.angle_gamma   90.00
#
_symmetry.space_group_name_H-M   'P 1'
#
loop_
_entity.id
_entity.type
_entity.pdbx_description
1 polymer ?
#
loop_
_entity_poly.entity_id
_entity_poly.type
_entity_poly.pdbx_seq_one_letter_code
_entity_poly.pdbx_strand_id
1 'polypeptide(L)'
;MSVPTIPLRSAISLKVLKLSANPIRVLDEHSFVKMNTLTELYLDDMKELIEIKEKTFSYLYNLQKISISNLTSLDLRENPWTCDCHLLWAKYCHLRPELTHGIM
;
A
#
# COMPACT_ATOMS: atom_id res chain seq x y z
N MET A 1 -15.16 1.71 -5.36
CA MET A 1 -14.94 2.97 -4.60
C MET A 1 -13.44 3.31 -4.63
N SER A 2 -13.04 4.56 -4.38
CA SER A 2 -11.62 4.97 -4.28
C SER A 2 -11.31 5.53 -2.89
N VAL A 3 -10.02 5.63 -2.54
CA VAL A 3 -9.60 6.26 -1.28
C VAL A 3 -10.02 7.74 -1.27
N PRO A 4 -10.69 8.25 -0.21
CA PRO A 4 -11.03 9.66 -0.11
C PRO A 4 -9.78 10.49 0.20
N THR A 5 -9.05 10.86 -0.85
CA THR A 5 -7.72 11.48 -0.77
C THR A 5 -7.75 12.93 -0.28
N ILE A 6 -8.79 13.69 -0.64
CA ILE A 6 -8.85 15.13 -0.31
C ILE A 6 -8.86 15.37 1.21
N PRO A 7 -9.71 14.69 2.01
CA PRO A 7 -9.67 14.83 3.47
C PRO A 7 -8.39 14.27 4.09
N LEU A 8 -7.81 13.21 3.52
CA LEU A 8 -6.63 12.56 4.08
C LEU A 8 -5.36 13.39 3.86
N ARG A 9 -5.30 14.23 2.83
CA ARG A 9 -4.16 15.12 2.58
C ARG A 9 -3.98 16.20 3.64
N SER A 10 -5.04 16.59 4.35
CA SER A 10 -4.94 17.54 5.46
C SER A 10 -4.59 16.87 6.79
N ALA A 11 -4.60 15.54 6.85
CA ALA A 11 -4.26 14.77 8.04
C ALA A 11 -2.73 14.63 8.21
N ILE A 12 -2.06 15.76 8.41
CA ILE A 12 -0.59 15.85 8.46
C ILE A 12 0.07 15.02 9.56
N SER A 13 -0.66 14.68 10.62
CA SER A 13 -0.15 13.90 11.75
C SER A 13 -0.55 12.42 11.72
N LEU A 14 -1.22 11.96 10.65
CA LEU A 14 -1.73 10.60 10.58
C LEU A 14 -0.59 9.58 10.54
N LYS A 15 -0.53 8.69 11.53
CA LYS A 15 0.47 7.61 11.63
C LYS A 15 -0.06 6.26 11.18
N VAL A 16 -1.31 5.97 11.52
CA VAL A 16 -1.94 4.68 11.25
C VAL A 16 -3.19 4.92 10.43
N LEU A 17 -3.29 4.25 9.28
CA LEU A 17 -4.47 4.28 8.42
C LEU A 17 -4.99 2.86 8.25
N LYS A 18 -6.25 2.65 8.66
CA LYS A 18 -6.95 1.37 8.49
C LYS A 18 -8.04 1.56 7.44
N LEU A 19 -7.84 0.91 6.30
CA LEU A 19 -8.80 0.86 5.20
C LEU A 19 -9.36 -0.55 4.98
N SER A 20 -9.03 -1.51 5.85
CA SER A 20 -9.52 -2.90 5.78
C SER A 20 -11.04 -2.97 5.64
N ALA A 21 -11.52 -4.01 4.93
CA ALA A 21 -12.95 -4.26 4.66
C ALA A 21 -13.69 -3.15 3.89
N ASN A 22 -12.97 -2.26 3.19
CA ASN A 22 -13.60 -1.26 2.32
C ASN A 22 -13.77 -1.77 0.88
N PRO A 23 -14.82 -1.31 0.15
CA PRO A 23 -15.08 -1.70 -1.25
C PRO A 23 -14.22 -0.92 -2.25
N ILE A 24 -12.93 -0.79 -1.96
CA ILE A 24 -11.96 -0.16 -2.88
C ILE A 24 -11.53 -1.19 -3.89
N ARG A 25 -11.63 -0.83 -5.18
CA ARG A 25 -11.33 -1.76 -6.29
C ARG A 25 -9.91 -1.67 -6.79
N VAL A 26 -9.35 -0.46 -6.81
CA VAL A 26 -8.02 -0.18 -7.35
C VAL A 26 -7.35 0.83 -6.44
N LEU A 27 -6.06 0.61 -6.15
CA LEU A 27 -5.17 1.59 -5.56
C LEU A 27 -4.14 2.01 -6.60
N ASP A 28 -3.87 3.31 -6.67
CA ASP A 28 -3.01 3.95 -7.67
C ASP A 28 -2.10 5.02 -7.04
N GLU A 29 -1.24 5.63 -7.86
CA GLU A 29 -0.30 6.69 -7.44
C GLU A 29 -0.97 7.89 -6.74
N HIS A 30 -2.27 8.08 -6.95
CA HIS A 30 -3.04 9.19 -6.37
C HIS A 30 -3.64 8.84 -5.01
N SER A 31 -3.72 7.56 -4.66
CA SER A 31 -4.45 7.02 -3.51
C SER A 31 -3.88 7.43 -2.16
N PHE A 32 -2.56 7.65 -2.07
CA PHE A 32 -1.87 8.02 -0.80
C PHE A 32 -0.98 9.26 -0.95
N VAL A 33 -1.29 10.15 -1.89
CA VAL A 33 -0.50 11.36 -2.16
C VAL A 33 -0.34 12.21 -0.91
N LYS A 34 0.91 12.63 -0.64
CA LYS A 34 1.31 13.48 0.49
C LYS A 34 1.10 12.88 1.89
N MET A 35 0.85 11.56 2.00
CA MET A 35 0.74 10.88 3.30
C MET A 35 2.11 10.46 3.85
N ASN A 36 3.08 11.37 3.85
CA ASN A 36 4.47 11.08 4.20
C ASN A 36 4.67 10.76 5.69
N THR A 37 3.74 11.10 6.58
CA THR A 37 3.85 10.82 8.01
C THR A 37 3.35 9.44 8.41
N LEU A 38 2.68 8.73 7.49
CA LEU A 38 2.09 7.43 7.73
C LEU A 38 3.18 6.36 7.96
N THR A 39 3.01 5.57 9.01
CA THR A 39 3.92 4.49 9.41
C THR A 39 3.28 3.12 9.27
N GLU A 40 1.95 3.03 9.40
CA GLU A 40 1.21 1.77 9.28
C GLU A 40 -0.02 1.92 8.36
N LEU A 41 -0.16 0.98 7.42
CA LEU A 41 -1.27 0.89 6.49
C LEU A 41 -1.91 -0.51 6.53
N TYR A 42 -3.20 -0.57 6.79
CA TYR A 42 -3.96 -1.83 6.82
C TYR A 42 -5.00 -1.86 5.70
N LEU A 43 -4.89 -2.86 4.82
CA LEU A 43 -5.69 -3.10 3.62
C LEU A 43 -6.17 -4.57 3.60
N ASP A 44 -6.56 -5.08 4.76
CA ASP A 44 -7.00 -6.47 4.90
C ASP A 44 -8.48 -6.65 4.51
N ASP A 45 -8.87 -7.86 4.12
CA ASP A 45 -10.27 -8.20 3.77
C ASP A 45 -10.89 -7.27 2.71
N MET A 46 -10.08 -6.82 1.75
CA MET A 46 -10.51 -5.93 0.68
C MET A 46 -11.18 -6.72 -0.45
N LYS A 47 -12.43 -7.16 -0.25
CA LYS A 47 -13.16 -8.10 -1.14
C LYS A 47 -13.24 -7.69 -2.60
N GLU A 48 -13.20 -6.39 -2.88
CA GLU A 48 -13.31 -5.84 -4.24
C GLU A 48 -11.97 -5.41 -4.84
N LEU A 49 -10.87 -5.47 -4.07
CA LEU A 49 -9.57 -4.98 -4.48
C LEU A 49 -8.92 -5.96 -5.46
N ILE A 50 -8.90 -5.57 -6.73
CA ILE A 50 -8.38 -6.40 -7.82
C ILE A 50 -6.94 -6.06 -8.18
N GLU A 51 -6.53 -4.82 -7.95
CA GLU A 51 -5.24 -4.31 -8.43
C GLU A 51 -4.69 -3.21 -7.50
N ILE A 52 -3.40 -3.31 -7.21
CA ILE A 52 -2.58 -2.23 -6.68
C ILE A 52 -1.54 -1.91 -7.75
N LYS A 53 -1.56 -0.68 -8.26
CA LYS A 53 -0.69 -0.23 -9.35
C LYS A 53 0.69 0.19 -8.85
N GLU A 54 1.64 0.26 -9.78
CA GLU A 54 2.93 0.90 -9.55
C GLU A 54 2.79 2.31 -8.93
N LYS A 55 3.81 2.77 -8.21
CA LYS A 55 3.84 4.07 -7.52
C LYS A 55 2.76 4.33 -6.46
N THR A 56 1.84 3.39 -6.20
CA THR A 56 0.79 3.56 -5.19
C THR A 56 1.33 3.99 -3.83
N PHE A 57 2.49 3.46 -3.43
CA PHE A 57 3.11 3.71 -2.13
C PHE A 57 4.25 4.73 -2.18
N SER A 58 4.44 5.42 -3.31
CA SER A 58 5.62 6.28 -3.58
C SER A 58 5.75 7.48 -2.63
N TYR A 59 4.65 7.94 -2.04
CA TYR A 59 4.61 9.04 -1.08
C TYR A 59 4.71 8.60 0.38
N LEU A 60 4.73 7.29 0.65
CA LEU A 60 4.70 6.71 2.00
C LEU A 60 6.13 6.47 2.53
N TYR A 61 6.96 7.51 2.56
CA TYR A 61 8.39 7.41 2.89
C TYR A 61 8.70 6.84 4.28
N ASN A 62 7.78 6.98 5.23
CA ASN A 62 7.94 6.50 6.61
C ASN A 62 7.18 5.19 6.87
N LEU A 63 6.68 4.52 5.82
CA LEU A 63 5.91 3.30 5.98
C LEU A 63 6.82 2.17 6.47
N GLN A 64 6.49 1.66 7.65
CA GLN A 64 7.21 0.55 8.29
C GLN A 64 6.42 -0.74 8.23
N LYS A 65 5.09 -0.63 8.17
CA LYS A 65 4.19 -1.77 8.18
C LYS A 65 3.07 -1.58 7.17
N ILE A 66 2.88 -2.61 6.36
CA ILE A 66 1.71 -2.75 5.50
C ILE A 66 1.11 -4.14 5.71
N SER A 67 -0.21 -4.19 5.88
CA SER A 67 -0.97 -5.44 5.95
C SER A 67 -1.89 -5.49 4.76
N ILE A 68 -1.73 -6.50 3.91
CA ILE A 68 -2.58 -6.70 2.74
C ILE A 68 -2.86 -8.20 2.60
N SER A 69 -4.12 -8.55 2.35
CA SER A 69 -4.56 -9.91 2.12
C SER A 69 -5.51 -9.99 0.92
N ASN A 70 -5.63 -11.18 0.32
CA ASN A 70 -6.60 -11.50 -0.74
C ASN A 70 -6.45 -10.65 -2.03
N LEU A 71 -5.22 -10.44 -2.51
CA LEU A 71 -4.99 -9.77 -3.79
C LEU A 71 -4.93 -10.75 -4.97
N THR A 72 -5.44 -10.31 -6.12
CA THR A 72 -5.26 -11.01 -7.41
C THR A 72 -3.98 -10.56 -8.11
N SER A 73 -3.64 -9.28 -8.03
CA SER A 73 -2.43 -8.70 -8.61
C SER A 73 -1.83 -7.66 -7.64
N LEU A 74 -0.51 -7.65 -7.52
CA LEU A 74 0.23 -6.66 -6.75
C LEU A 74 1.42 -6.16 -7.58
N ASP A 75 1.32 -4.93 -8.10
CA ASP A 75 2.47 -4.28 -8.74
C ASP A 75 3.14 -3.35 -7.74
N LEU A 76 4.38 -3.70 -7.48
CA LEU A 76 5.21 -3.07 -6.48
C LEU A 76 6.26 -2.15 -7.12
N ARG A 77 6.43 -2.15 -8.44
CA ARG A 77 7.51 -1.40 -9.10
C ARG A 77 7.37 0.12 -8.90
N GLU A 78 8.50 0.81 -9.07
CA GLU A 78 8.59 2.27 -8.99
C GLU A 78 8.16 2.88 -7.65
N ASN A 79 8.29 2.12 -6.56
CA ASN A 79 8.22 2.62 -5.20
C ASN A 79 9.64 2.78 -4.61
N PRO A 80 9.90 3.78 -3.76
CA PRO A 80 11.23 4.11 -3.23
C PRO A 80 11.64 3.14 -2.09
N TRP A 81 11.46 1.84 -2.27
CA TRP A 81 11.88 0.89 -1.25
C TRP A 81 13.38 0.73 -1.25
N THR A 82 13.92 0.82 -0.05
CA THR A 82 15.27 0.38 0.21
C THR A 82 15.19 -1.09 0.61
N CYS A 83 15.98 -1.97 -0.02
CA CYS A 83 16.11 -3.37 0.37
C CYS A 83 16.90 -3.46 1.69
N ASP A 84 16.27 -3.07 2.79
CA ASP A 84 16.84 -3.13 4.13
C ASP A 84 16.01 -4.04 5.06
N CYS A 85 16.40 -4.11 6.33
CA CYS A 85 15.67 -4.88 7.33
C CYS A 85 14.29 -4.28 7.70
N HIS A 86 13.95 -3.06 7.29
CA HIS A 86 12.62 -2.49 7.51
C HIS A 86 11.60 -2.98 6.47
N LEU A 87 12.05 -3.51 5.33
CA LEU A 87 11.19 -4.12 4.31
C LEU A 87 10.86 -5.61 4.59
N LEU A 88 10.94 -6.05 5.86
CA LEU A 88 10.59 -7.42 6.25
C LEU A 88 9.17 -7.80 5.83
N TRP A 89 8.23 -6.84 5.79
CA TRP A 89 6.88 -7.12 5.33
C TRP A 89 6.84 -7.65 3.90
N ALA A 90 7.70 -7.18 2.98
CA ALA A 90 7.69 -7.63 1.59
C ALA A 90 8.20 -9.08 1.49
N LYS A 91 9.10 -9.48 2.40
CA LYS A 91 9.56 -10.86 2.54
C LYS A 91 8.48 -11.79 3.12
N TYR A 92 7.61 -11.28 3.99
CA TYR A 92 6.54 -12.05 4.64
C TYR A 92 5.17 -11.88 3.98
N CYS A 93 5.07 -11.06 2.94
CA CYS A 93 3.90 -11.02 2.09
C CYS A 93 3.81 -12.38 1.39
N HIS A 94 2.89 -13.23 1.84
CA HIS A 94 2.54 -14.52 1.24
C HIS A 94 1.83 -14.33 -0.10
N LEU A 95 2.42 -13.55 -1.00
CA LEU A 95 1.97 -13.41 -2.37
C LEU A 95 2.45 -14.62 -3.15
N ARG A 96 1.60 -15.07 -4.06
CA ARG A 96 1.96 -16.04 -5.08
C ARG A 96 3.25 -15.57 -5.80
N PRO A 97 4.28 -16.43 -5.96
CA PRO A 97 5.57 -16.05 -6.56
C PRO A 97 5.46 -15.39 -7.95
N GLU A 98 4.37 -15.65 -8.66
CA GLU A 98 4.06 -15.08 -9.96
C GLU A 98 3.81 -13.56 -9.90
N LEU A 99 3.44 -13.03 -8.73
CA LEU A 99 3.11 -11.62 -8.49
C LEU A 99 4.30 -10.77 -8.02
N THR A 100 5.49 -11.36 -7.81
CA THR A 100 6.67 -10.64 -7.30
C THR A 100 7.68 -10.27 -8.40
N HIS A 101 7.28 -10.29 -9.68
CA HIS A 101 8.17 -9.88 -10.78
C HIS A 101 8.54 -8.38 -10.66
N GLY A 102 9.78 -8.10 -10.22
CA GLY A 102 10.33 -6.73 -10.14
C GLY A 102 10.72 -6.26 -8.73
N ILE A 103 10.79 -7.16 -7.73
CA ILE A 103 11.35 -6.86 -6.40
C ILE A 103 12.83 -7.31 -6.29
N MET A 104 13.51 -7.47 -7.43
CA MET A 104 14.96 -7.69 -7.51
C MET A 104 15.55 -6.83 -8.61
#